data_AF-A0A9N8ECS2-F1
#
_entry.id   AF-A0A9N8ECS2-F1
#
_cell.length_a   1.000
_cell.length_b   1.000
_cell.length_c   1.000
_cell.angle_alpha   90.00
_cell.angle_beta   90.00
_cell.angle_gamma   90.00
#
_symmetry.space_group_name_H-M   'P 1'
#
loop_
_entity.id
_entity.type
_entity.pdbx_description
1 polymer ?
#
loop_
_entity_poly.entity_id
_entity_poly.type
_entity_poly.pdbx_seq_one_letter_code
_entity_poly.pdbx_strand_id
1 'polypeptide(L)'
;MVLSNTAIVLPADFIPTEHTIIIGRGRVVKQHSANKKFDKMIQAIAADYQAAPCKSEKGAILTRLIHEIGSAADIAGFVRKDPTTGHWTLVEEALARQTAAQAMRNALSHSYRSSKQFKSKRRMQQIAQQQQQQQLTMTVQVPPRCVSPSESSISSQESYCSYSSSNTYEATDDTLSLLLAAFGNNVSNQTENPFEPTPIIDCLEFDCFEPIPLAL
;
A
#
# COMPACT_ATOMS: atom_id res chain seq x y z
N MET A 1 29.07 -6.09 -20.91
CA MET A 1 29.54 -7.27 -20.17
C MET A 1 28.32 -7.96 -19.58
N VAL A 2 28.05 -9.20 -19.98
CA VAL A 2 26.88 -9.95 -19.51
C VAL A 2 27.27 -10.54 -18.17
N LEU A 3 26.84 -9.92 -17.06
CA LEU A 3 26.98 -10.52 -15.74
C LEU A 3 26.06 -11.74 -15.71
N SER A 4 26.63 -12.92 -15.89
CA SER A 4 25.91 -14.19 -15.76
C SER A 4 25.34 -14.27 -14.35
N ASN A 5 24.01 -14.19 -14.26
CA ASN A 5 23.24 -14.15 -13.03
C ASN A 5 23.20 -15.57 -12.42
N THR A 6 24.30 -16.00 -11.80
CA THR A 6 24.40 -17.29 -11.14
C THR A 6 23.90 -17.16 -9.71
N ALA A 7 22.68 -17.63 -9.46
CA ALA A 7 22.17 -17.75 -8.10
C ALA A 7 23.07 -18.72 -7.31
N ILE A 8 23.65 -18.24 -6.20
CA ILE A 8 24.51 -19.05 -5.35
C ILE A 8 23.61 -20.02 -4.56
N VAL A 9 23.72 -21.31 -4.85
CA VAL A 9 22.98 -22.36 -4.15
C VAL A 9 23.67 -22.64 -2.81
N LEU A 10 22.90 -22.64 -1.73
CA LEU A 10 23.37 -22.94 -0.38
C LEU A 10 23.35 -24.47 -0.13
N PRO A 11 24.11 -24.97 0.87
CA PRO A 11 24.12 -26.39 1.21
C PRO A 11 22.72 -26.98 1.44
N ALA A 12 22.54 -28.27 1.16
CA ALA A 12 21.25 -28.95 1.34
C ALA A 12 20.74 -28.90 2.79
N ASP A 13 21.65 -28.91 3.76
CA ASP A 13 21.36 -28.85 5.20
C ASP A 13 21.25 -27.42 5.72
N PHE A 14 21.18 -26.42 4.83
CA PHE A 14 21.06 -25.02 5.24
C PHE A 14 19.71 -24.75 5.93
N ILE A 15 19.78 -24.29 7.18
CA ILE A 15 18.64 -23.85 7.96
C ILE A 15 18.71 -22.32 8.10
N PRO A 16 17.71 -21.56 7.63
CA PRO A 16 17.68 -20.12 7.82
C PRO A 16 17.80 -19.74 9.31
N THR A 17 18.75 -18.87 9.61
CA THR A 17 19.00 -18.39 10.98
C THR A 17 18.28 -17.07 11.23
N GLU A 18 18.44 -16.50 12.44
CA GLU A 18 17.83 -15.21 12.78
C GLU A 18 18.37 -14.01 12.00
N HIS A 19 19.50 -14.17 11.30
CA HIS A 19 20.13 -13.15 10.45
C HIS A 19 19.86 -13.37 8.96
N THR A 20 19.12 -14.43 8.63
CA THR A 20 18.81 -14.81 7.24
C THR A 20 17.36 -14.44 6.92
N ILE A 21 17.17 -13.43 6.08
CA ILE A 21 15.84 -12.96 5.68
C ILE A 21 15.31 -13.82 4.56
N ILE A 22 14.11 -14.39 4.77
CA ILE A 22 13.48 -15.27 3.79
C ILE A 22 12.61 -14.45 2.84
N ILE A 23 12.91 -14.50 1.55
CA ILE A 23 12.05 -13.98 0.49
C ILE A 23 11.01 -15.03 0.12
N GLY A 24 9.73 -14.70 0.34
CA GLY A 24 8.63 -15.57 0.00
C GLY A 24 7.27 -14.95 0.33
N ARG A 25 6.22 -15.74 0.16
CA ARG A 25 4.84 -15.36 0.52
C ARG A 25 4.34 -16.25 1.66
N GLY A 26 3.33 -15.77 2.37
CA GLY A 26 2.63 -16.55 3.40
C GLY A 26 2.99 -16.17 4.84
N ARG A 27 2.18 -16.69 5.77
CA ARG A 27 2.26 -16.34 7.19
C ARG A 27 3.55 -16.84 7.86
N VAL A 28 4.01 -18.04 7.48
CA VAL A 28 5.23 -18.66 8.05
C VAL A 28 6.46 -17.79 7.78
N VAL A 29 6.66 -17.37 6.53
CA VAL A 29 7.75 -16.47 6.12
C VAL A 29 7.68 -15.15 6.89
N LYS A 30 6.49 -14.55 6.99
CA LYS A 30 6.28 -13.29 7.72
C LYS A 30 6.54 -13.43 9.23
N GLN A 31 6.30 -14.59 9.81
CA GLN A 31 6.47 -14.83 11.24
C GLN A 31 7.92 -15.17 11.64
N HIS A 32 8.79 -15.44 10.67
CA HIS A 32 10.21 -15.70 10.88
C HIS A 32 10.90 -14.56 11.64
N SER A 33 11.80 -14.90 12.55
CA SER A 33 12.47 -13.92 13.44
C SER A 33 13.25 -12.89 12.63
N ALA A 34 14.00 -13.31 11.62
CA ALA A 34 14.75 -12.41 10.73
C ALA A 34 13.84 -11.45 9.97
N ASN A 35 12.69 -11.92 9.46
CA ASN A 35 11.74 -11.08 8.72
C ASN A 35 11.06 -10.05 9.64
N LYS A 36 10.79 -10.40 10.90
CA LYS A 36 10.30 -9.41 11.89
C LYS A 36 11.35 -8.36 12.23
N LYS A 37 12.63 -8.75 12.37
CA LYS A 37 13.74 -7.80 12.56
C LYS A 37 13.86 -6.87 11.35
N PHE A 38 13.76 -7.43 10.14
CA PHE A 38 13.73 -6.67 8.89
C PHE A 38 12.59 -5.66 8.83
N ASP A 39 11.37 -6.06 9.17
CA ASP A 39 10.22 -5.15 9.22
C ASP A 39 10.46 -3.97 10.19
N LYS A 40 11.14 -4.22 11.33
CA LYS A 40 11.52 -3.14 12.28
C LYS A 40 12.57 -2.20 11.69
N MET A 41 13.59 -2.73 11.01
CA MET A 41 14.60 -1.90 10.33
C MET A 41 13.96 -1.03 9.26
N ILE A 42 13.06 -1.59 8.46
CA ILE A 42 12.24 -0.89 7.45
C ILE A 42 11.45 0.25 8.09
N GLN A 43 10.83 0.02 9.25
CA GLN A 43 10.11 1.08 9.98
C GLN A 43 11.04 2.18 10.49
N ALA A 44 12.25 1.83 10.94
CA ALA A 44 13.23 2.80 11.44
C ALA A 44 13.70 3.76 10.32
N ILE A 45 13.93 3.26 9.11
CA ILE A 45 14.36 4.08 7.96
C ILE A 45 13.20 4.72 7.18
N ALA A 46 11.95 4.49 7.60
CA ALA A 46 10.76 4.94 6.88
C ALA A 46 10.68 6.46 6.73
N ALA A 47 11.07 7.19 7.79
CA ALA A 47 11.06 8.65 7.81
C ALA A 47 12.08 9.22 6.80
N ASP A 48 13.32 8.75 6.86
CA ASP A 48 14.41 9.18 5.97
C ASP A 48 14.07 8.90 4.50
N TYR A 49 13.52 7.72 4.21
CA TYR A 49 13.09 7.35 2.86
C TYR A 49 11.93 8.22 2.35
N GLN A 50 11.02 8.64 3.23
CA GLN A 50 9.92 9.54 2.86
C GLN A 50 10.42 10.98 2.63
N ALA A 51 11.39 11.43 3.42
CA ALA A 51 12.00 12.76 3.31
C ALA A 51 12.89 12.91 2.07
N ALA A 52 13.46 11.81 1.55
CA ALA A 52 14.33 11.84 0.39
C ALA A 52 13.63 12.43 -0.87
N PRO A 53 14.14 13.54 -1.44
CA PRO A 53 13.55 14.19 -2.62
C PRO A 53 13.64 13.34 -3.88
N CYS A 54 14.77 12.67 -4.11
CA CYS A 54 15.03 12.00 -5.38
C CYS A 54 15.05 10.46 -5.29
N LYS A 55 14.89 9.80 -6.44
CA LYS A 55 14.94 8.33 -6.54
C LYS A 55 16.32 7.76 -6.22
N SER A 56 17.38 8.51 -6.53
CA SER A 56 18.77 8.11 -6.27
C SER A 56 19.03 7.96 -4.78
N GLU A 57 18.66 8.97 -3.97
CA GLU A 57 18.79 8.94 -2.51
C GLU A 57 17.96 7.82 -1.88
N LYS A 58 16.73 7.61 -2.35
CA LYS A 58 15.91 6.45 -1.93
C LYS A 58 16.62 5.13 -2.21
N GLY A 59 17.29 5.03 -3.37
CA GLY A 59 18.15 3.90 -3.70
C GLY A 59 19.31 3.74 -2.71
N ALA A 60 20.02 4.82 -2.41
CA ALA A 60 21.16 4.81 -1.48
C ALA A 60 20.75 4.38 -0.05
N ILE A 61 19.60 4.85 0.44
CA ILE A 61 19.04 4.44 1.74
C ILE A 61 18.79 2.92 1.77
N LEU A 62 18.19 2.37 0.72
CA LEU A 62 17.94 0.92 0.63
C LEU A 62 19.24 0.12 0.51
N THR A 63 20.20 0.60 -0.28
CA THR A 63 21.52 -0.04 -0.41
C THR A 63 22.23 -0.10 0.94
N ARG A 64 22.24 1.00 1.69
CA ARG A 64 22.82 1.05 3.05
C ARG A 64 22.17 0.01 3.98
N LEU A 65 20.85 -0.07 3.98
CA LEU A 65 20.12 -1.08 4.77
C LEU A 65 20.55 -2.51 4.42
N ILE A 66 20.70 -2.83 3.14
CA ILE A 66 21.09 -4.18 2.69
C ILE A 66 22.52 -4.51 3.11
N HIS A 67 23.43 -3.54 3.01
CA HIS A 67 24.80 -3.72 3.49
C HIS A 67 24.85 -3.93 5.01
N GLU A 68 24.05 -3.21 5.79
CA GLU A 68 23.93 -3.40 7.24
C GLU A 68 23.41 -4.80 7.60
N ILE A 69 22.46 -5.33 6.82
CA ILE A 69 21.97 -6.70 6.99
C ILE A 69 23.08 -7.70 6.65
N GLY A 70 23.80 -7.50 5.55
CA GLY A 70 24.84 -8.39 5.08
C GLY A 70 26.08 -8.43 5.97
N SER A 71 26.39 -7.35 6.70
CA SER A 71 27.54 -7.29 7.60
C SER A 71 27.30 -7.90 8.98
N ALA A 72 26.06 -8.28 9.31
CA ALA A 72 25.69 -8.72 10.65
C ALA A 72 26.15 -10.15 11.01
N ALA A 73 26.41 -11.03 10.04
CA ALA A 73 26.92 -12.38 10.26
C ALA A 73 27.56 -12.98 8.99
N ASP A 74 28.37 -14.04 9.14
CA ASP A 74 29.05 -14.73 8.03
C ASP A 74 28.08 -15.22 6.93
N ILE A 75 26.88 -15.66 7.31
CA ILE A 75 25.81 -16.07 6.38
C ILE A 75 24.56 -15.21 6.65
N ALA A 76 24.73 -13.89 6.63
CA ALA A 76 23.64 -12.93 6.66
C ALA A 76 23.21 -12.51 5.25
N GLY A 77 21.93 -12.16 5.10
CA GLY A 77 21.40 -11.65 3.84
C GLY A 77 20.04 -12.21 3.50
N PHE A 78 19.73 -12.18 2.21
CA PHE A 78 18.43 -12.58 1.68
C PHE A 78 18.54 -13.95 1.02
N VAL A 79 17.61 -14.84 1.35
CA VAL A 79 17.53 -16.19 0.75
C VAL A 79 16.15 -16.43 0.19
N ARG A 80 16.08 -17.26 -0.85
CA ARG A 80 14.84 -17.74 -1.45
C ARG A 80 14.89 -19.24 -1.53
N LYS A 81 13.79 -19.91 -1.22
CA LYS A 81 13.64 -21.35 -1.47
C LYS A 81 13.20 -21.57 -2.90
N ASP A 82 13.94 -22.36 -3.65
CA ASP A 82 13.54 -22.78 -4.99
C ASP A 82 12.36 -23.78 -4.87
N PRO A 83 11.21 -23.50 -5.51
CA PRO A 83 10.06 -24.40 -5.44
C PRO A 83 10.29 -25.74 -6.15
N THR A 84 11.22 -25.81 -7.11
CA THR A 84 11.46 -27.03 -7.90
C THR A 84 12.41 -27.99 -7.20
N THR A 85 13.57 -27.50 -6.78
CA THR A 85 14.60 -28.31 -6.12
C THR A 85 14.43 -28.39 -4.61
N GLY A 86 13.72 -27.43 -4.01
CA GLY A 86 13.61 -27.31 -2.56
C GLY A 86 14.85 -26.74 -1.87
N HIS A 87 15.92 -26.41 -2.62
CA HIS A 87 17.14 -25.83 -2.06
C HIS A 87 16.99 -24.34 -1.76
N TRP A 88 17.82 -23.86 -0.84
CA TRP A 88 17.95 -22.44 -0.56
C TRP A 88 18.98 -21.82 -1.48
N THR A 89 18.65 -20.65 -2.04
CA THR A 89 19.56 -19.86 -2.87
C THR A 89 19.76 -18.50 -2.25
N LEU A 90 21.01 -18.06 -2.17
CA LEU A 90 21.34 -16.69 -1.82
C LEU A 90 20.83 -15.75 -2.92
N VAL A 91 20.22 -14.66 -2.49
CA VAL A 91 19.59 -13.70 -3.38
C VAL A 91 20.58 -12.57 -3.70
N GLU A 92 20.66 -12.21 -4.97
CA GLU A 92 21.43 -11.06 -5.44
C GLU A 92 20.96 -9.74 -4.81
N GLU A 93 21.89 -8.82 -4.62
CA GLU A 93 21.63 -7.49 -4.06
C GLU A 93 20.51 -6.74 -4.80
N ALA A 94 20.43 -6.88 -6.14
CA ALA A 94 19.38 -6.25 -6.93
C ALA A 94 17.97 -6.69 -6.50
N LEU A 95 17.77 -7.99 -6.27
CA LEU A 95 16.48 -8.54 -5.83
C LEU A 95 16.22 -8.25 -4.34
N ALA A 96 17.28 -8.24 -3.51
CA ALA A 96 17.19 -7.77 -2.13
C ALA A 96 16.69 -6.32 -2.07
N ARG A 97 17.22 -5.43 -2.93
CA ARG A 97 16.81 -4.03 -3.03
C ARG A 97 15.38 -3.85 -3.50
N GLN A 98 14.95 -4.63 -4.48
CA GLN A 98 13.55 -4.66 -4.90
C GLN A 98 12.62 -5.10 -3.76
N THR A 99 13.04 -6.10 -2.99
CA THR A 99 12.30 -6.61 -1.82
C THR A 99 12.20 -5.54 -0.74
N ALA A 100 13.30 -4.86 -0.42
CA ALA A 100 13.32 -3.74 0.52
C ALA A 100 12.45 -2.57 0.05
N ALA A 101 12.54 -2.18 -1.22
CA ALA A 101 11.67 -1.15 -1.79
C ALA A 101 10.18 -1.53 -1.67
N GLN A 102 9.82 -2.79 -1.93
CA GLN A 102 8.45 -3.25 -1.77
C GLN A 102 8.00 -3.24 -0.30
N ALA A 103 8.87 -3.66 0.63
CA ALA A 103 8.60 -3.59 2.05
C ALA A 103 8.37 -2.15 2.52
N MET A 104 9.19 -1.20 2.06
CA MET A 104 9.01 0.24 2.34
C MET A 104 7.65 0.75 1.83
N ARG A 105 7.27 0.43 0.60
CA ARG A 105 5.94 0.80 0.07
C ARG A 105 4.81 0.26 0.95
N ASN A 106 4.94 -0.98 1.41
CA ASN A 106 3.95 -1.58 2.30
C ASN A 106 3.91 -0.89 3.67
N ALA A 107 5.06 -0.54 4.25
CA ALA A 107 5.16 0.17 5.52
C ALA A 107 4.51 1.55 5.45
N LEU A 108 4.77 2.29 4.36
CA LEU A 108 4.18 3.61 4.12
C LEU A 108 2.71 3.55 3.69
N SER A 109 2.20 2.40 3.23
CA SER A 109 0.79 2.28 2.81
C SER A 109 -0.21 2.55 3.94
N HIS A 110 0.20 2.38 5.21
CA HIS A 110 -0.65 2.63 6.37
C HIS A 110 -0.83 4.13 6.69
N SER A 111 0.10 5.00 6.27
CA SER A 111 -0.10 6.45 6.37
C SER A 111 -1.19 6.94 5.42
N TYR A 112 -1.58 6.12 4.44
CA TYR A 112 -2.64 6.45 3.50
C TYR A 112 -4.04 6.16 4.09
N ARG A 113 -4.84 7.22 4.21
CA ARG A 113 -6.19 7.25 4.83
C ARG A 113 -7.20 6.23 4.28
N SER A 114 -6.94 5.63 3.11
CA SER A 114 -7.84 4.68 2.45
C SER A 114 -7.61 3.19 2.80
N SER A 115 -6.67 2.88 3.70
CA SER A 115 -6.29 1.50 4.00
C SER A 115 -7.49 0.63 4.44
N LYS A 116 -7.45 -0.68 4.09
CA LYS A 116 -8.49 -1.65 4.47
C LYS A 116 -8.71 -1.68 5.99
N GLN A 117 -7.66 -1.43 6.77
CA GLN A 117 -7.74 -1.35 8.23
C GLN A 117 -8.54 -0.13 8.70
N PHE A 118 -8.35 1.04 8.06
CA PHE A 118 -9.14 2.23 8.35
C PHE A 118 -10.62 2.01 8.04
N LYS A 119 -10.92 1.42 6.86
CA LYS A 119 -12.30 1.09 6.47
C LYS A 119 -12.91 0.03 7.40
N SER A 120 -12.15 -0.99 7.78
CA SER A 120 -12.59 -2.04 8.72
C SER A 120 -12.87 -1.46 10.11
N LYS A 121 -11.98 -0.62 10.64
CA LYS A 121 -12.18 0.08 11.92
C LYS A 121 -13.41 0.97 11.89
N ARG A 122 -13.60 1.75 10.81
CA ARG A 122 -14.80 2.58 10.61
C ARG A 122 -16.07 1.74 10.56
N ARG A 123 -16.05 0.59 9.88
CA ARG A 123 -17.20 -0.34 9.82
C ARG A 123 -17.52 -0.90 11.22
N MET A 124 -16.51 -1.33 11.98
CA MET A 124 -16.71 -1.78 13.36
C MET A 124 -17.31 -0.69 14.25
N GLN A 125 -16.81 0.55 14.15
CA GLN A 125 -17.34 1.68 14.91
C GLN A 125 -18.80 1.98 14.54
N GLN A 126 -19.16 1.93 13.26
CA GLN A 126 -20.54 2.11 12.80
C GLN A 126 -21.47 1.01 13.33
N ILE A 127 -21.04 -0.25 13.31
CA ILE A 127 -21.83 -1.37 13.85
C ILE A 127 -22.04 -1.19 15.37
N ALA A 128 -20.99 -0.83 16.11
CA ALA A 128 -21.09 -0.60 17.55
C ALA A 128 -22.06 0.56 17.89
N GLN A 129 -22.04 1.65 17.12
CA GLN A 129 -22.97 2.77 17.30
C GLN A 129 -24.43 2.37 17.04
N GLN A 130 -24.69 1.58 16.01
CA GLN A 130 -26.04 1.08 15.72
C GLN A 130 -26.57 0.17 16.84
N GLN A 131 -25.70 -0.68 17.42
CA GLN A 131 -26.08 -1.54 18.55
C GLN A 131 -26.46 -0.73 19.80
N GLN A 132 -25.76 0.37 20.09
CA GLN A 132 -26.11 1.24 21.22
C GLN A 132 -27.46 1.93 21.02
N GLN A 133 -27.77 2.41 19.81
CA GLN A 133 -29.06 3.05 19.53
C GLN A 133 -30.24 2.08 19.67
N GLN A 134 -30.07 0.81 19.28
CA GLN A 134 -31.11 -0.21 19.43
C GLN A 134 -31.42 -0.56 20.89
N GLN A 135 -30.45 -0.41 21.81
CA GLN A 135 -30.69 -0.66 23.24
C GLN A 135 -31.49 0.48 23.89
N LEU A 136 -31.26 1.73 23.48
CA LEU A 136 -31.99 2.91 24.00
C LEU A 136 -33.45 2.94 23.55
N THR A 137 -33.77 2.42 22.36
CA THR A 137 -35.15 2.38 21.85
C THR A 137 -36.01 1.27 22.49
N MET A 138 -35.42 0.31 23.21
CA MET A 138 -36.18 -0.75 23.89
C MET A 138 -36.70 -0.38 25.29
N THR A 139 -36.28 0.75 25.87
CA THR A 139 -36.69 1.17 27.23
C THR A 139 -37.82 2.20 27.26
N VAL A 140 -38.33 2.65 26.12
CA VAL A 140 -39.52 3.51 26.09
C VAL A 140 -40.77 2.64 26.10
N GLN A 141 -41.09 2.06 27.26
CA GLN A 141 -42.44 1.61 27.55
C GLN A 141 -43.34 2.84 27.62
N VAL A 142 -43.94 3.22 26.49
CA VAL A 142 -45.09 4.11 26.49
C VAL A 142 -46.23 3.32 27.14
N PRO A 143 -46.79 3.76 28.28
CA PRO A 143 -47.94 3.10 28.86
C PRO A 143 -49.08 3.08 27.82
N PRO A 144 -49.84 1.97 27.70
CA PRO A 144 -50.89 1.86 26.70
C PRO A 144 -51.93 2.94 26.96
N ARG A 145 -51.90 4.00 26.14
CA ARG A 145 -52.94 5.02 26.13
C ARG A 145 -54.04 4.51 25.22
N CYS A 146 -55.18 4.15 25.82
CA CYS A 146 -56.41 3.80 25.11
C CYS A 146 -56.79 4.98 24.19
N VAL A 147 -56.71 4.77 22.88
CA VAL A 147 -57.26 5.69 21.89
C VAL A 147 -58.35 4.98 21.11
N SER A 148 -59.56 5.53 21.25
CA SER A 148 -60.77 5.16 20.53
C SER A 148 -60.59 5.35 19.02
N PRO A 149 -61.26 4.53 18.20
CA PRO A 149 -61.17 4.61 16.74
C PRO A 149 -62.04 5.77 16.25
N SER A 150 -61.43 6.80 15.68
CA SER A 150 -62.11 7.75 14.80
C SER A 150 -61.37 7.84 13.49
N GLU A 151 -62.07 7.42 12.44
CA GLU A 151 -61.66 7.43 11.04
C GLU A 151 -61.30 8.84 10.57
N SER A 152 -60.16 8.97 9.90
CA SER A 152 -59.97 10.02 8.89
C SER A 152 -58.81 9.64 7.99
N SER A 153 -59.17 9.33 6.75
CA SER A 153 -58.32 9.19 5.57
C SER A 153 -57.42 10.40 5.39
N ILE A 154 -56.11 10.19 5.17
CA ILE A 154 -55.26 11.10 4.39
C ILE A 154 -54.10 10.31 3.78
N SER A 155 -54.15 10.33 2.44
CA SER A 155 -53.14 10.14 1.41
C SER A 155 -51.70 9.76 1.80
N SER A 156 -51.30 8.60 1.28
CA SER A 156 -49.94 8.13 1.09
C SER A 156 -49.09 9.09 0.25
N GLN A 157 -47.91 9.45 0.75
CA GLN A 157 -46.72 9.62 -0.09
C GLN A 157 -45.54 8.97 0.63
N GLU A 158 -45.24 7.76 0.17
CA GLU A 158 -44.14 6.95 0.65
C GLU A 158 -42.83 7.49 0.05
N SER A 159 -41.85 7.79 0.91
CA SER A 159 -40.45 7.95 0.53
C SER A 159 -39.65 6.84 1.18
N TYR A 160 -39.63 5.68 0.51
CA TYR A 160 -38.65 4.63 0.71
C TYR A 160 -37.49 4.85 -0.26
N CYS A 161 -36.28 5.02 0.28
CA CYS A 161 -35.06 4.83 -0.49
C CYS A 161 -34.76 3.32 -0.53
N SER A 162 -35.39 2.62 -1.46
CA SER A 162 -35.04 1.25 -1.83
C SER A 162 -33.92 1.28 -2.87
N TYR A 163 -32.72 0.87 -2.47
CA TYR A 163 -31.59 0.65 -3.38
C TYR A 163 -31.79 -0.69 -4.10
N SER A 164 -32.61 -0.70 -5.14
CA SER A 164 -32.71 -1.81 -6.08
C SER A 164 -31.62 -1.67 -7.13
N SER A 165 -30.60 -2.52 -7.04
CA SER A 165 -29.61 -2.72 -8.09
C SER A 165 -30.25 -3.45 -9.27
N SER A 166 -30.75 -2.68 -10.23
CA SER A 166 -31.06 -3.15 -11.57
C SER A 166 -30.70 -2.04 -12.56
N ASN A 167 -29.42 -1.96 -12.91
CA ASN A 167 -29.00 -1.15 -14.04
C ASN A 167 -29.38 -1.89 -15.33
N THR A 168 -30.54 -1.57 -15.87
CA THR A 168 -30.75 -1.62 -17.31
C THR A 168 -30.25 -0.30 -17.88
N TYR A 169 -29.10 -0.36 -18.55
CA TYR A 169 -28.48 0.77 -19.22
C TYR A 169 -29.26 1.05 -20.50
N GLU A 170 -30.26 1.92 -20.44
CA GLU A 170 -30.69 2.66 -21.62
C GLU A 170 -29.54 3.62 -21.96
N ALA A 171 -28.84 3.33 -23.05
CA ALA A 171 -27.75 4.15 -23.55
C ALA A 171 -28.33 5.47 -24.07
N THR A 172 -28.42 6.48 -23.20
CA THR A 172 -28.64 7.85 -23.66
C THR A 172 -27.30 8.42 -24.10
N ASP A 173 -27.25 8.91 -25.34
CA ASP A 173 -26.09 9.53 -26.00
C ASP A 173 -25.53 10.75 -25.22
N ASP A 174 -26.22 11.21 -24.19
CA ASP A 174 -25.84 12.36 -23.38
C ASP A 174 -24.66 12.09 -22.45
N THR A 175 -24.42 10.83 -22.06
CA THR A 175 -23.30 10.49 -21.17
C THR A 175 -21.95 10.69 -21.83
N LEU A 176 -21.86 10.43 -23.14
CA LEU A 176 -20.65 10.67 -23.93
C LEU A 176 -20.40 12.16 -24.12
N SER A 177 -21.47 12.95 -24.32
CA SER A 177 -21.40 14.42 -24.42
C SER A 177 -20.95 15.06 -23.11
N LEU A 178 -21.42 14.57 -21.96
CA LEU A 178 -21.00 15.07 -20.65
C LEU A 178 -19.51 14.77 -20.38
N LEU A 179 -19.03 13.61 -20.85
CA LEU A 179 -17.62 13.23 -20.75
C LEU A 179 -16.75 14.10 -21.67
N LEU A 180 -17.17 14.31 -22.92
CA LEU A 180 -16.46 15.18 -23.86
C LEU A 180 -16.41 16.64 -23.38
N ALA A 181 -17.49 17.15 -22.79
CA ALA A 181 -17.52 18.49 -22.21
C ALA A 181 -16.59 18.62 -20.99
N ALA A 182 -16.43 17.56 -20.18
CA ALA A 182 -15.53 17.57 -19.04
C ALA A 182 -14.04 17.56 -19.43
N PHE A 183 -13.69 16.95 -20.58
CA PHE A 183 -12.30 16.88 -21.05
C PHE A 183 -11.95 17.94 -22.11
N GLY A 184 -12.93 18.58 -22.75
CA GLY A 184 -12.72 19.41 -23.95
C GLY A 184 -12.17 20.83 -23.72
N ASN A 185 -12.19 21.36 -22.49
CA ASN A 185 -11.96 22.79 -22.26
C ASN A 185 -10.60 23.20 -21.67
N ASN A 186 -9.59 22.33 -21.66
CA ASN A 186 -8.24 22.70 -21.19
C ASN A 186 -7.11 22.28 -22.14
N VAL A 187 -7.33 22.41 -23.46
CA VAL A 187 -6.29 22.28 -24.48
C VAL A 187 -5.98 23.65 -25.07
N SER A 188 -5.30 24.48 -24.27
CA SER A 188 -4.68 25.72 -24.75
C SER A 188 -3.30 25.91 -24.13
N ASN A 189 -2.49 24.85 -24.21
CA ASN A 189 -1.05 24.98 -24.36
C ASN A 189 -0.63 24.04 -25.50
N GLN A 190 -0.38 24.64 -26.67
CA GLN A 190 0.22 23.97 -27.81
C GLN A 190 1.62 23.51 -27.41
N THR A 191 1.73 22.25 -27.00
CA THR A 191 2.95 21.48 -27.22
C THR A 191 2.62 20.55 -28.37
N GLU A 192 3.11 20.92 -29.54
CA GLU A 192 2.94 20.19 -30.79
C GLU A 192 3.43 18.75 -30.57
N ASN A 193 2.59 17.78 -30.96
CA ASN A 193 2.90 16.35 -30.98
C ASN A 193 2.83 15.57 -29.63
N PRO A 194 1.69 14.90 -29.32
CA PRO A 194 1.55 14.07 -28.11
C PRO A 194 2.39 12.78 -28.13
N PHE A 195 3.06 12.49 -29.25
CA PHE A 195 4.02 11.38 -29.39
C PHE A 195 5.47 11.84 -29.39
N GLU A 196 5.74 13.14 -29.27
CA GLU A 196 7.10 13.57 -29.04
C GLU A 196 7.55 13.12 -27.65
N PRO A 197 8.63 12.34 -27.55
CA PRO A 197 9.14 11.91 -26.28
C PRO A 197 9.44 13.17 -25.48
N THR A 198 8.77 13.32 -24.33
CA THR A 198 9.10 14.40 -23.40
C THR A 198 10.60 14.31 -23.17
N PRO A 199 11.37 15.37 -23.45
CA PRO A 199 12.82 15.32 -23.29
C PRO A 199 13.07 14.84 -21.87
N ILE A 200 13.89 13.80 -21.73
CA ILE A 200 14.30 13.30 -20.43
C ILE A 200 14.99 14.49 -19.77
N ILE A 201 14.31 15.14 -18.85
CA ILE A 201 14.92 16.12 -17.97
C ILE A 201 15.88 15.27 -17.15
N ASP A 202 17.12 15.20 -17.62
CA ASP A 202 18.23 14.65 -16.88
C ASP A 202 18.23 15.40 -15.55
N CYS A 203 17.82 14.74 -14.47
CA CYS A 203 17.95 15.26 -13.11
C CYS A 203 19.44 15.34 -12.69
N LEU A 204 20.33 15.72 -13.62
CA LEU A 204 21.78 15.78 -13.47
C LEU A 204 22.27 17.12 -12.93
N GLU A 205 21.39 18.08 -12.67
CA GLU A 205 21.76 19.32 -11.97
C GLU A 205 21.06 19.39 -10.61
N PHE A 206 21.61 18.68 -9.63
CA PHE A 206 21.57 19.16 -8.26
C PHE A 206 22.97 18.98 -7.67
N ASP A 207 23.79 20.00 -7.91
CA ASP A 207 24.95 20.36 -7.09
C ASP A 207 24.50 20.57 -5.65
N CYS A 208 24.39 19.50 -4.88
CA CYS A 208 24.21 19.53 -3.43
C CYS A 208 25.18 18.55 -2.78
N PHE A 209 26.47 18.74 -3.07
CA PHE A 209 27.54 18.26 -2.21
C PHE A 209 28.32 19.50 -1.75
N GLU A 210 27.79 20.21 -0.75
CA GLU A 210 28.65 21.11 0.01
C GLU A 210 29.71 20.27 0.72
N PRO A 211 31.01 20.53 0.50
CA PRO A 211 32.07 19.79 1.17
C PRO A 211 32.02 20.06 2.68
N ILE A 212 31.97 19.00 3.47
CA ILE A 212 32.06 19.06 4.93
C ILE A 212 33.41 19.72 5.28
N PRO A 213 33.43 20.86 6.01
CA PRO A 213 34.68 21.43 6.48
C PRO A 213 35.31 20.48 7.50
N LEU A 214 36.49 19.95 7.16
CA LEU A 214 37.37 19.28 8.12
C LEU A 214 37.82 20.32 9.14
N ALA A 215 37.19 20.33 10.31
CA ALA A 215 37.71 21.01 11.49
C ALA A 215 38.90 20.18 12.01
N LEU A 216 40.11 20.75 11.83
CA LEU A 216 41.34 20.33 12.51
C LEU A 216 41.35 20.79 13.97
#